data_AF-A0AA87Q5F8-F1
#
_entry.id   AF-A0AA87Q5F8-F1
#
_cell.length_a   1.000
_cell.length_b   1.000
_cell.length_c   1.000
_cell.angle_alpha   90.00
_cell.angle_beta   90.00
_cell.angle_gamma   90.00
#
_symmetry.space_group_name_H-M   'P 1'
#
loop_
_entity.id
_entity.type
_entity.pdbx_description
1 polymer ?
#
loop_
_entity_poly.entity_id
_entity_poly.type
_entity_poly.pdbx_seq_one_letter_code
_entity_poly.pdbx_strand_id
1 'polypeptide(L)'
;MFKKKTVLIVGAGGSYDLNFPLGEGLKGIIATKLDLRFEGFRELASGDPLVLKALEAAAQQKNQGQIDNYLNACRSIVSAMPLAISIDNFLHTHSNDAEIVLCGKLGIAAAILEAEKNSTIMADKNRSGRIAFGGNNSLLWHNIFCKILTENIQSDSIDAIFDNVSIVTFNYDRCIEH
;
A
#
# COMPACT_ATOMS: atom_id res chain seq x y z
N MET A 1 -9.03 -14.20 24.26
CA MET A 1 -8.34 -12.94 24.55
C MET A 1 -6.88 -13.18 24.94
N PHE A 2 -5.96 -12.29 24.58
CA PHE A 2 -4.57 -12.34 25.06
C PHE A 2 -4.51 -12.02 26.56
N LYS A 3 -4.10 -13.00 27.39
CA LYS A 3 -3.99 -12.85 28.86
C LYS A 3 -2.70 -12.17 29.31
N LYS A 4 -1.70 -12.13 28.44
CA LYS A 4 -0.39 -11.52 28.69
C LYS A 4 -0.15 -10.43 27.65
N LYS A 5 0.56 -9.38 28.05
CA LYS A 5 1.03 -8.34 27.12
C LYS A 5 1.80 -8.98 25.98
N THR A 6 1.28 -8.83 24.77
CA THR A 6 1.77 -9.48 23.56
C THR A 6 2.00 -8.40 22.50
N VAL A 7 3.19 -8.38 21.91
CA VAL A 7 3.51 -7.51 20.79
C VAL A 7 3.54 -8.36 19.52
N LEU A 8 2.75 -7.97 18.52
CA LEU A 8 2.74 -8.57 17.19
C LEU A 8 3.56 -7.68 16.26
N ILE A 9 4.63 -8.23 15.69
CA ILE A 9 5.44 -7.56 14.67
C ILE A 9 5.03 -8.12 13.32
N VAL A 10 4.39 -7.30 12.50
CA VAL A 10 3.85 -7.69 11.20
C VAL A 10 4.68 -7.04 10.09
N GLY A 11 5.21 -7.84 9.18
CA GLY A 11 5.92 -7.35 8.00
C GLY A 11 5.08 -7.48 6.73
N ALA A 12 5.67 -7.21 5.57
CA ALA A 12 4.97 -7.22 4.27
C ALA A 12 4.25 -8.55 3.96
N GLY A 13 4.73 -9.67 4.50
CA GLY A 13 4.07 -10.98 4.34
C GLY A 13 2.72 -11.11 5.03
N GLY A 14 2.37 -10.24 5.97
CA GLY A 14 1.08 -10.29 6.68
C GLY A 14 -0.12 -10.04 5.76
N SER A 15 0.08 -9.32 4.66
CA SER A 15 -0.97 -8.98 3.69
C SER A 15 -0.93 -9.86 2.43
N TYR A 16 0.00 -10.81 2.34
CA TYR A 16 0.15 -11.65 1.13
C TYR A 16 -1.10 -12.47 0.82
N ASP A 17 -1.72 -13.07 1.85
CA ASP A 17 -2.96 -13.84 1.70
C ASP A 17 -4.16 -12.97 1.27
N LEU A 18 -4.01 -11.65 1.31
CA LEU A 18 -4.97 -10.66 0.82
C LEU A 18 -4.65 -10.17 -0.60
N ASN A 19 -3.73 -10.85 -1.28
CA ASN A 19 -3.20 -10.53 -2.61
C ASN A 19 -2.36 -9.25 -2.67
N PHE A 20 -1.75 -8.83 -1.57
CA PHE A 20 -0.78 -7.74 -1.62
C PHE A 20 0.54 -8.22 -2.25
N PRO A 21 1.18 -7.40 -3.09
CA PRO A 21 2.43 -7.76 -3.72
C PRO A 21 3.59 -7.71 -2.73
N LEU A 22 4.53 -8.65 -2.88
CA LEU A 22 5.77 -8.69 -2.09
C LEU A 22 6.99 -8.39 -2.96
N GLY A 23 7.98 -7.69 -2.39
CA GLY A 23 9.32 -7.53 -2.95
C GLY A 23 9.34 -7.16 -4.44
N GLU A 24 9.76 -8.12 -5.29
CA GLU A 24 9.80 -7.99 -6.75
C GLU A 24 8.44 -7.64 -7.37
N GLY A 25 7.35 -8.28 -6.91
CA GLY A 25 6.01 -7.98 -7.40
C GLY A 25 5.61 -6.53 -7.15
N LEU A 26 5.98 -5.98 -5.99
CA LEU A 26 5.70 -4.59 -5.65
C LEU A 26 6.52 -3.64 -6.53
N LYS A 27 7.82 -3.91 -6.72
CA LYS A 27 8.66 -3.11 -7.64
C LYS A 27 8.11 -3.11 -9.07
N GLY A 28 7.64 -4.26 -9.56
CA GLY A 28 7.06 -4.40 -10.90
C GLY A 28 5.77 -3.60 -11.06
N ILE A 29 4.88 -3.62 -10.05
CA ILE A 29 3.66 -2.80 -10.05
C ILE A 29 4.02 -1.32 -10.02
N ILE A 30 4.92 -0.89 -9.12
CA ILE A 30 5.36 0.51 -9.04
C ILE A 30 5.96 0.98 -10.37
N ALA A 31 6.83 0.18 -11.01
CA ALA A 31 7.38 0.49 -12.31
C ALA A 31 6.29 0.65 -13.37
N THR A 32 5.32 -0.27 -13.40
CA THR A 32 4.19 -0.18 -14.33
C THR A 32 3.35 1.07 -14.10
N LYS A 33 3.06 1.42 -12.84
CA LYS A 33 2.30 2.63 -12.47
C LYS A 33 3.02 3.92 -12.87
N LEU A 34 4.35 3.94 -12.78
CA LEU A 34 5.18 5.10 -13.08
C LEU A 34 5.65 5.18 -14.55
N ASP A 35 5.39 4.15 -15.36
CA ASP A 35 5.74 4.13 -16.79
C ASP A 35 4.76 4.97 -17.62
N LEU A 36 4.77 6.28 -17.36
CA LEU A 36 3.93 7.30 -17.98
C LEU A 36 4.41 7.58 -19.41
N ARG A 37 3.76 6.95 -20.40
CA ARG A 37 4.03 7.14 -21.82
C ARG A 37 2.84 7.79 -22.51
N PHE A 38 3.12 8.67 -23.46
CA PHE A 38 2.09 9.44 -24.15
C PHE A 38 2.08 9.11 -25.64
N GLU A 39 0.89 9.00 -26.21
CA GLU A 39 0.64 8.95 -27.65
C GLU A 39 0.05 10.28 -28.12
N GLY A 40 0.49 10.74 -29.29
CA GLY A 40 0.11 12.06 -29.80
C GLY A 40 0.56 13.20 -28.87
N PHE A 41 -0.27 14.24 -28.72
CA PHE A 41 0.11 15.44 -27.98
C PHE A 41 -0.11 15.34 -26.46
N ARG A 42 -1.11 14.59 -25.98
CA ARG A 42 -1.49 14.55 -24.55
C ARG A 42 -2.20 13.28 -24.08
N GLU A 43 -2.34 12.26 -24.93
CA GLU A 43 -3.08 11.06 -24.54
C GLU A 43 -2.14 10.10 -23.78
N LEU A 44 -2.51 9.72 -22.56
CA LEU A 44 -1.72 8.78 -21.77
C LEU A 44 -1.94 7.36 -22.31
N ALA A 45 -0.89 6.77 -22.87
CA ALA A 45 -0.87 5.43 -23.44
C ALA A 45 -0.46 4.35 -22.44
N SER A 46 0.31 4.71 -21.40
CA SER A 46 0.79 3.79 -20.36
C SER A 46 0.94 4.49 -19.02
N GLY A 47 0.93 3.72 -17.94
CA GLY A 47 1.07 4.19 -16.56
C GLY A 47 -0.26 4.48 -15.88
N ASP A 48 -0.22 4.99 -14.66
CA ASP A 48 -1.43 5.24 -13.87
C ASP A 48 -1.95 6.69 -14.06
N PRO A 49 -3.20 6.88 -14.56
CA PRO A 49 -3.78 8.20 -14.76
C PRO A 49 -3.91 9.02 -13.46
N LEU A 50 -4.14 8.36 -12.31
CA LEU A 50 -4.24 9.05 -11.02
C LEU A 50 -2.87 9.54 -10.54
N VAL A 51 -1.81 8.78 -10.82
CA VAL A 51 -0.44 9.22 -10.55
C VAL A 51 -0.11 10.43 -11.41
N LEU A 52 -0.40 10.40 -12.72
CA LEU A 52 -0.19 11.55 -13.59
C LEU A 52 -0.91 12.80 -13.06
N LYS A 53 -2.19 12.67 -12.72
CA LYS A 53 -3.00 13.78 -12.18
C LYS A 53 -2.42 14.33 -10.87
N ALA A 54 -1.91 13.46 -10.00
CA ALA A 54 -1.27 13.88 -8.76
C ALA A 54 0.04 14.67 -9.02
N LEU A 55 0.83 14.24 -10.01
CA LEU A 55 2.04 14.94 -10.43
C LEU A 55 1.74 16.30 -11.07
N GLU A 56 0.70 16.39 -11.90
CA GLU A 56 0.21 17.64 -12.47
C GLU A 56 -0.20 18.63 -11.36
N ALA A 57 -0.95 18.16 -10.37
CA ALA A 57 -1.34 18.97 -9.22
C ALA A 57 -0.13 19.46 -8.41
N ALA A 58 0.86 18.59 -8.17
CA ALA A 58 2.11 18.96 -7.49
C ALA A 58 2.92 20.00 -8.28
N ALA A 59 3.02 19.85 -9.60
CA ALA A 59 3.72 20.80 -10.48
C ALA A 59 3.06 22.17 -10.51
N GLN A 60 1.72 22.23 -10.50
CA GLN A 60 0.96 23.48 -10.41
C GLN A 60 1.22 24.22 -9.09
N GLN A 61 1.27 23.49 -7.97
CA GLN A 61 1.53 24.09 -6.65
C GLN A 61 2.93 24.71 -6.53
N LYS A 62 3.93 24.15 -7.22
CA LYS A 62 5.30 24.70 -7.22
C LYS A 62 5.44 26.01 -8.02
N ASN A 63 4.40 26.51 -8.69
CA ASN A 63 4.46 27.65 -9.63
C ASN A 63 5.52 27.50 -10.74
N GLN A 64 6.01 26.27 -10.97
CA GLN A 64 7.11 26.00 -11.90
C GLN A 64 6.62 25.38 -13.21
N GLY A 65 5.35 24.93 -13.30
CA GLY A 65 4.70 24.54 -14.56
C GLY A 65 5.35 23.38 -15.34
N GLN A 66 6.46 22.81 -14.85
CA GLN A 66 7.27 21.83 -15.56
C GLN A 66 7.06 20.45 -14.94
N ILE A 67 6.05 19.75 -15.44
CA ILE A 67 5.83 18.33 -15.14
C ILE A 67 7.00 17.45 -15.62
N ASP A 68 7.80 17.93 -16.56
CA ASP A 68 8.92 17.20 -17.18
C ASP A 68 9.93 16.66 -16.15
N ASN A 69 10.19 17.40 -15.07
CA ASN A 69 11.08 16.94 -14.00
C ASN A 69 10.52 15.69 -13.31
N TYR A 70 9.21 15.66 -13.04
CA TYR A 70 8.55 14.49 -12.48
C TYR A 70 8.50 13.33 -13.47
N LEU A 71 8.26 13.59 -14.75
CA LEU A 71 8.28 12.55 -15.79
C LEU A 71 9.68 11.93 -15.93
N ASN A 72 10.73 12.74 -15.87
CA ASN A 72 12.11 12.27 -15.86
C ASN A 72 12.42 11.45 -14.61
N ALA A 73 11.98 11.90 -13.43
CA ALA A 73 12.11 11.14 -12.19
C ALA A 73 11.39 9.78 -12.25
N CYS A 74 10.17 9.74 -12.80
CA CYS A 74 9.44 8.50 -13.06
C CYS A 74 10.24 7.54 -13.94
N ARG A 75 10.79 8.01 -15.08
CA ARG A 75 11.62 7.20 -15.98
C ARG A 75 12.88 6.65 -15.29
N SER A 76 13.52 7.45 -14.43
CA SER A 76 14.67 7.01 -13.63
C SER A 76 14.28 5.88 -12.68
N ILE A 77 13.14 5.99 -12.00
CA ILE A 77 12.63 4.94 -11.11
C ILE A 77 12.34 3.67 -11.92
N VAL A 78 11.57 3.78 -13.01
CA VAL A 78 11.17 2.65 -13.86
C VAL A 78 12.38 1.87 -14.37
N SER A 79 13.39 2.58 -14.87
CA SER A 79 14.61 1.94 -15.39
C SER A 79 15.46 1.27 -14.31
N ALA A 80 15.40 1.75 -13.07
CA ALA A 80 16.15 1.20 -11.95
C ALA A 80 15.46 0.01 -11.24
N MET A 81 14.13 -0.10 -11.28
CA MET A 81 13.38 -1.12 -10.52
C MET A 81 13.81 -2.58 -10.77
N PRO A 82 14.16 -3.01 -12.00
CA PRO A 82 14.64 -4.37 -12.23
C PRO A 82 15.94 -4.71 -11.50
N LEU A 83 16.78 -3.71 -11.21
CA LEU A 83 18.10 -3.89 -10.58
C LEU A 83 18.14 -3.46 -9.11
N ALA A 84 17.14 -2.70 -8.65
CA ALA A 84 17.07 -2.23 -7.27
C ALA A 84 16.75 -3.37 -6.30
N ILE A 85 17.38 -3.38 -5.11
CA ILE A 85 17.09 -4.35 -4.05
C ILE A 85 15.63 -4.21 -3.56
N SER A 86 15.17 -2.98 -3.37
CA SER A 86 13.80 -2.61 -3.04
C SER A 86 13.55 -1.15 -3.45
N ILE A 87 12.28 -0.75 -3.52
CA ILE A 87 11.94 0.66 -3.72
C ILE A 87 12.44 1.53 -2.56
N ASP A 88 12.38 1.05 -1.31
CA ASP A 88 12.91 1.77 -0.14
C ASP A 88 14.40 2.05 -0.25
N ASN A 89 15.18 1.03 -0.63
CA ASN A 89 16.62 1.19 -0.79
C ASN A 89 16.96 2.19 -1.91
N PHE A 90 16.21 2.14 -3.01
CA PHE A 90 16.36 3.10 -4.10
C PHE A 90 16.06 4.53 -3.63
N LEU A 91 14.93 4.73 -2.95
CA LEU A 91 14.53 6.05 -2.44
C LEU A 91 15.45 6.59 -1.35
N HIS A 92 16.00 5.71 -0.50
CA HIS A 92 17.00 6.10 0.48
C HIS A 92 18.27 6.63 -0.20
N THR A 93 18.75 5.93 -1.23
CA THR A 93 19.92 6.32 -2.02
C THR A 93 19.73 7.66 -2.74
N HIS A 94 18.50 7.96 -3.17
CA HIS A 94 18.14 9.19 -3.87
C HIS A 94 17.40 10.20 -2.97
N SER A 95 17.60 10.13 -1.65
CA SER A 95 16.83 10.92 -0.67
C SER A 95 16.96 12.44 -0.82
N ASN A 96 18.01 12.92 -1.48
CA ASN A 96 18.23 14.33 -1.78
C ASN A 96 17.52 14.82 -3.06
N ASP A 97 16.98 13.91 -3.88
CA ASP A 97 16.22 14.24 -5.08
C ASP A 97 14.72 14.24 -4.75
N ALA A 98 14.16 15.44 -4.57
CA ALA A 98 12.79 15.61 -4.10
C ALA A 98 11.76 15.07 -5.12
N GLU A 99 12.06 15.18 -6.41
CA GLU A 99 11.22 14.68 -7.50
C GLU A 99 11.19 13.15 -7.52
N ILE A 100 12.34 12.48 -7.39
CA ILE A 100 12.42 11.01 -7.27
C ILE A 100 11.67 10.54 -6.02
N VAL A 101 11.89 11.19 -4.87
CA VAL A 101 11.23 10.83 -3.62
C VAL A 101 9.71 10.95 -3.73
N LEU A 102 9.21 12.03 -4.35
CA LEU A 102 7.78 12.20 -4.57
C LEU A 102 7.21 11.14 -5.52
N CYS A 103 7.83 10.96 -6.69
CA CYS A 103 7.36 10.00 -7.69
C CYS A 103 7.35 8.57 -7.15
N GLY A 104 8.39 8.15 -6.43
CA GLY A 104 8.44 6.81 -5.83
C GLY A 104 7.38 6.62 -4.74
N LYS A 105 7.16 7.61 -3.88
CA LYS A 105 6.09 7.58 -2.87
C LYS A 105 4.69 7.50 -3.51
N LEU A 106 4.46 8.22 -4.61
CA LEU A 106 3.21 8.12 -5.37
C LEU A 106 3.04 6.74 -6.01
N GLY A 107 4.11 6.17 -6.56
CA GLY A 107 4.08 4.81 -7.10
C GLY A 107 3.73 3.76 -6.03
N ILE A 108 4.37 3.86 -4.85
CA ILE A 108 4.05 3.02 -3.68
C ILE A 108 2.58 3.18 -3.30
N ALA A 109 2.12 4.42 -3.13
CA ALA A 109 0.74 4.70 -2.75
C ALA A 109 -0.26 4.13 -3.76
N ALA A 110 -0.01 4.30 -5.06
CA ALA A 110 -0.86 3.76 -6.11
C ALA A 110 -0.91 2.22 -6.08
N ALA A 111 0.23 1.56 -5.87
CA ALA A 111 0.31 0.11 -5.76
C ALA A 111 -0.47 -0.42 -4.53
N ILE A 112 -0.33 0.24 -3.38
CA ILE A 112 -1.04 -0.13 -2.15
C ILE A 112 -2.55 0.09 -2.30
N LEU A 113 -2.98 1.24 -2.80
CA LEU A 113 -4.40 1.55 -2.99
C LEU A 113 -5.09 0.56 -3.95
N GLU A 114 -4.38 0.12 -4.98
CA GLU A 114 -4.87 -0.91 -5.89
C GLU A 114 -4.99 -2.28 -5.20
N ALA A 115 -3.99 -2.67 -4.40
CA ALA A 115 -4.02 -3.90 -3.61
C ALA A 115 -5.16 -3.88 -2.58
N GLU A 116 -5.32 -2.77 -1.84
CA GLU A 116 -6.42 -2.57 -0.89
C GLU A 116 -7.79 -2.72 -1.56
N LYS A 117 -7.99 -2.06 -2.71
CA LYS A 117 -9.23 -2.14 -3.48
C LYS A 117 -9.56 -3.56 -3.94
N ASN A 118 -8.55 -4.35 -4.27
CA ASN A 118 -8.69 -5.71 -4.78
C ASN A 118 -8.61 -6.77 -3.67
N SER A 119 -8.39 -6.36 -2.42
CA SER A 119 -8.26 -7.28 -1.29
C SER A 119 -9.58 -7.99 -0.99
N THR A 120 -9.48 -9.23 -0.49
CA THR A 120 -10.66 -10.05 -0.16
C THR A 120 -11.41 -9.55 1.07
N ILE A 121 -10.78 -8.69 1.88
CA ILE A 121 -11.36 -8.04 3.06
C ILE A 121 -11.88 -6.63 2.77
N MET A 122 -11.78 -6.17 1.51
CA MET A 122 -12.33 -4.88 1.12
C MET A 122 -13.83 -4.81 1.46
N ALA A 123 -14.19 -3.78 2.22
CA ALA A 123 -15.55 -3.56 2.69
C ALA A 123 -16.53 -3.46 1.51
N ASP A 124 -17.55 -4.30 1.50
CA ASP A 124 -18.58 -4.27 0.47
C ASP A 124 -19.45 -3.03 0.66
N LYS A 125 -19.32 -2.07 -0.26
CA LYS A 125 -20.10 -0.82 -0.26
C LYS A 125 -21.61 -1.08 -0.32
N ASN A 126 -22.03 -2.20 -0.91
CA ASN A 126 -23.43 -2.60 -0.98
C ASN A 126 -23.93 -3.25 0.32
N ARG A 127 -23.03 -3.71 1.20
CA ARG A 127 -23.34 -4.27 2.53
C ARG A 127 -23.01 -3.31 3.66
N SER A 128 -23.26 -2.03 3.47
CA SER A 128 -23.02 -0.98 4.47
C SER A 128 -21.56 -0.92 4.95
N GLY A 129 -20.60 -1.30 4.10
CA GLY A 129 -19.18 -1.30 4.45
C GLY A 129 -18.75 -2.46 5.37
N ARG A 130 -19.52 -3.55 5.44
CA ARG A 130 -19.15 -4.72 6.26
C ARG A 130 -18.09 -5.58 5.57
N ILE A 131 -17.12 -6.04 6.37
CA ILE A 131 -16.13 -7.04 5.97
C ILE A 131 -16.77 -8.43 5.96
N ALA A 132 -16.48 -9.23 4.94
CA ALA A 132 -16.93 -10.60 4.85
C ALA A 132 -15.96 -11.54 5.59
N PHE A 133 -16.37 -12.09 6.73
CA PHE A 133 -15.55 -13.03 7.53
C PHE A 133 -15.72 -14.51 7.12
N GLY A 134 -16.69 -14.83 6.27
CA GLY A 134 -17.00 -16.20 5.83
C GLY A 134 -16.30 -16.63 4.53
N GLY A 135 -16.56 -17.87 4.09
CA GLY A 135 -16.04 -18.40 2.82
C GLY A 135 -14.51 -18.51 2.82
N ASN A 136 -13.89 -18.10 1.71
CA ASN A 136 -12.42 -18.14 1.53
C ASN A 136 -11.67 -17.28 2.57
N ASN A 137 -12.33 -16.27 3.15
CA ASN A 137 -11.71 -15.42 4.17
C ASN A 137 -11.55 -16.13 5.52
N SER A 138 -12.30 -17.22 5.77
CA SER A 138 -12.28 -17.93 7.07
C SER A 138 -10.90 -18.49 7.47
N LEU A 139 -10.01 -18.69 6.48
CA LEU A 139 -8.64 -19.19 6.65
C LEU A 139 -7.59 -18.07 6.80
N LEU A 140 -7.96 -16.80 6.59
CA LEU A 140 -7.04 -15.68 6.76
C LEU A 140 -6.62 -15.57 8.21
N TRP A 141 -5.33 -15.30 8.45
CA TRP A 141 -4.81 -15.16 9.80
C TRP A 141 -5.48 -14.00 10.56
N HIS A 142 -5.93 -12.95 9.86
CA HIS A 142 -6.74 -11.86 10.44
C HIS A 142 -8.00 -12.39 11.15
N ASN A 143 -8.67 -13.39 10.56
CA ASN A 143 -9.84 -14.01 11.18
C ASN A 143 -9.46 -14.88 12.37
N ILE A 144 -8.32 -15.56 12.32
CA ILE A 144 -7.77 -16.31 13.46
C ILE A 144 -7.43 -15.34 14.60
N PHE A 145 -6.81 -14.21 14.28
CA PHE A 145 -6.49 -13.16 15.22
C PHE A 145 -7.75 -12.58 15.89
N CYS A 146 -8.78 -12.23 15.12
CA CYS A 146 -10.07 -11.78 15.66
C CYS A 146 -10.75 -12.84 16.56
N LYS A 147 -10.66 -14.13 16.21
CA LYS A 147 -11.16 -15.22 17.06
C LYS A 147 -10.40 -15.28 18.38
N ILE A 148 -9.07 -15.19 18.35
CA ILE A 148 -8.24 -15.18 19.57
C ILE A 148 -8.53 -13.95 20.42
N LEU A 149 -8.69 -12.76 19.83
CA LEU A 149 -9.04 -11.53 20.54
C LEU A 149 -10.36 -11.68 21.31
N THR A 150 -11.38 -12.18 20.63
CA THR A 150 -12.77 -12.26 21.15
C THR A 150 -13.06 -13.51 21.97
N GLU A 151 -12.13 -14.47 22.02
CA GLU A 151 -12.31 -15.71 22.79
C GLU A 151 -12.55 -15.43 24.29
N ASN A 152 -13.66 -15.97 24.82
CA ASN A 152 -14.13 -15.82 26.21
C ASN A 152 -14.44 -14.37 26.63
N ILE A 153 -14.78 -13.50 25.68
CA ILE A 153 -15.17 -12.11 25.94
C ILE A 153 -16.69 -11.98 25.86
N GLN A 154 -17.27 -11.34 26.87
CA GLN A 154 -18.68 -10.94 26.85
C GLN A 154 -18.85 -9.68 25.99
N SER A 155 -20.02 -9.54 25.36
CA SER A 155 -20.29 -8.46 24.41
C SER A 155 -20.17 -7.05 25.00
N ASP A 156 -20.39 -6.92 26.32
CA ASP A 156 -20.24 -5.67 27.08
C ASP A 156 -18.78 -5.28 27.35
N SER A 157 -17.86 -6.21 27.14
CA SER A 157 -16.43 -6.07 27.45
C SER A 157 -15.57 -5.96 26.19
N ILE A 158 -16.19 -5.63 25.05
CA ILE A 158 -15.50 -5.61 23.74
C ILE A 158 -14.43 -4.53 23.64
N ASP A 159 -14.56 -3.44 24.40
CA ASP A 159 -13.62 -2.32 24.40
C ASP A 159 -12.24 -2.74 24.93
N ALA A 160 -12.16 -3.81 25.74
CA ALA A 160 -10.93 -4.28 26.38
C ALA A 160 -10.16 -5.33 25.57
N ILE A 161 -10.64 -5.76 24.39
CA ILE A 161 -10.07 -6.91 23.67
C ILE A 161 -8.62 -6.69 23.22
N PHE A 162 -8.19 -5.43 23.11
CA PHE A 162 -6.85 -5.05 22.71
C PHE A 162 -5.95 -4.58 23.86
N ASP A 163 -6.40 -4.55 25.12
CA ASP A 163 -5.64 -4.01 26.27
C ASP A 163 -4.25 -4.67 26.46
N ASN A 164 -4.12 -5.92 26.04
CA ASN A 164 -2.90 -6.71 26.14
C ASN A 164 -2.21 -6.94 24.79
N VAL A 165 -2.61 -6.25 23.74
CA VAL A 165 -2.05 -6.40 22.40
C VAL A 165 -1.49 -5.07 21.92
N SER A 166 -0.30 -5.10 21.36
CA SER A 166 0.24 -3.98 20.59
C SER A 166 0.69 -4.51 19.24
N ILE A 167 0.39 -3.76 18.18
CA ILE A 167 0.70 -4.15 16.81
C ILE A 167 1.74 -3.17 16.26
N VAL A 168 2.85 -3.70 15.80
CA VAL A 168 3.88 -2.92 15.09
C VAL A 168 3.91 -3.42 13.65
N THR A 169 3.39 -2.62 12.74
CA THR A 169 3.44 -2.89 11.31
C THR A 169 4.69 -2.27 10.68
N PHE A 170 5.43 -3.08 9.93
CA PHE A 170 6.58 -2.66 9.15
C PHE A 170 6.26 -2.79 7.66
N ASN A 171 6.81 -1.87 6.86
CA ASN A 171 6.60 -1.74 5.42
C ASN A 171 5.18 -1.27 5.05
N TYR A 172 4.64 -1.82 3.98
CA TYR A 172 3.42 -1.40 3.29
C TYR A 172 2.17 -2.19 3.71
N ASP A 173 2.27 -2.97 4.78
CA ASP A 173 1.12 -3.72 5.30
C ASP A 173 0.17 -2.76 6.03
N ARG A 174 -1.01 -2.57 5.46
CA ARG A 174 -2.08 -1.70 6.00
C ARG A 174 -3.33 -2.49 6.37
N CYS A 175 -3.23 -3.81 6.48
CA CYS A 175 -4.40 -4.67 6.70
C CYS A 175 -4.76 -4.84 8.18
N ILE A 176 -3.91 -4.37 9.09
CA ILE A 176 -4.12 -4.39 10.53
C ILE A 176 -3.37 -3.23 11.21
N GLU A 177 -4.02 -2.51 12.12
CA GLU A 177 -3.42 -1.44 12.93
C GLU A 177 -4.13 -1.37 14.29
N HIS A 178 -3.37 -1.12 15.38
CA HIS A 178 -3.88 -0.90 16.75
C HIS A 178 -2.87 -0.17 17.63
#